data_AF-A0A7C3XIJ4-F1
#
_entry.id   AF-A0A7C3XIJ4-F1
#
_cell.length_a   1.000
_cell.length_b   1.000
_cell.length_c   1.000
_cell.angle_alpha   90.00
_cell.angle_beta   90.00
_cell.angle_gamma   90.00
#
_symmetry.space_group_name_H-M   'P 1'
#
loop_
_entity.id
_entity.type
_entity.pdbx_description
1 polymer ?
#
loop_
_entity_poly.entity_id
_entity_poly.type
_entity_poly.pdbx_seq_one_letter_code
_entity_poly.pdbx_strand_id
1 'polypeptide(L)'
;MRYLRNLIESRPMAVRIPDQSILVSDFGETADHVQSTRGADGSYVFVYIPTGRPVCVRLDNVFKNKVMASWYDPRRGKAESIGEFASETRTFVPPSSGMVEDWVLVLDDSEKEFGEPGVEIFD
;
A
#
# COMPACT_ATOMS: atom_id res chain seq x y z
N MET A 1 3.38 17.63 3.77
CA MET A 1 4.27 16.48 4.06
C MET A 1 3.94 15.70 5.33
N ARG A 2 3.00 16.14 6.20
CA ARG A 2 2.62 15.38 7.42
C ARG A 2 2.05 13.99 7.11
N TYR A 3 1.08 13.89 6.20
CA TYR A 3 0.39 12.62 5.91
C TYR A 3 1.34 11.53 5.42
N LEU A 4 2.23 11.86 4.48
CA LEU A 4 3.27 10.94 4.03
C LEU A 4 4.16 10.47 5.18
N ARG A 5 4.63 11.39 6.03
CA ARG A 5 5.45 11.02 7.19
C ARG A 5 4.72 10.05 8.11
N ASN A 6 3.47 10.36 8.46
CA ASN A 6 2.67 9.52 9.35
C ASN A 6 2.45 8.11 8.74
N LEU A 7 2.17 8.01 7.44
CA LEU A 7 2.03 6.71 6.77
C LEU A 7 3.32 5.90 6.80
N ILE A 8 4.44 6.57 6.54
CA ILE A 8 5.78 5.97 6.52
C ILE A 8 6.17 5.50 7.93
N GLU A 9 5.87 6.27 8.96
CA GLU A 9 6.21 5.93 10.35
C GLU A 9 5.25 4.89 10.96
N SER A 10 4.05 4.71 10.40
CA SER A 10 3.09 3.72 10.94
C SER A 10 3.44 2.26 10.64
N ARG A 11 4.48 2.00 9.83
CA ARG A 11 5.02 0.66 9.52
C ARG A 11 6.52 0.60 9.82
N PRO A 12 7.09 -0.59 10.11
CA PRO A 12 8.52 -0.76 10.36
C PRO A 12 9.41 -0.17 9.24
N MET A 13 10.11 0.92 9.55
CA MET A 13 10.94 1.63 8.57
C MET A 13 12.28 0.93 8.31
N ALA A 14 12.88 0.32 9.33
CA ALA A 14 14.22 -0.25 9.26
C ALA A 14 14.35 -1.41 8.26
N VAL A 15 13.24 -2.11 7.98
CA VAL A 15 13.19 -3.26 7.05
C VAL A 15 12.64 -2.88 5.67
N ARG A 16 12.31 -1.61 5.43
CA ARG A 16 11.68 -1.17 4.18
C ARG A 16 12.66 -1.25 3.02
N ILE A 17 12.22 -1.86 1.92
CA ILE A 17 12.96 -1.92 0.65
C ILE A 17 12.05 -1.52 -0.52
N PRO A 18 12.57 -0.85 -1.58
CA PRO A 18 11.83 -0.70 -2.82
C PRO A 18 11.66 -2.07 -3.48
N ASP A 19 10.47 -2.36 -4.01
CA ASP A 19 10.22 -3.63 -4.70
C ASP A 19 9.10 -3.48 -5.72
N GLN A 20 9.48 -3.23 -6.97
CA GLN A 20 8.57 -3.13 -8.12
C GLN A 20 8.07 -4.50 -8.62
N SER A 21 8.76 -5.59 -8.26
CA SER A 21 8.44 -6.93 -8.77
C SER A 21 7.10 -7.47 -8.26
N ILE A 22 6.54 -6.84 -7.22
CA ILE A 22 5.22 -7.15 -6.68
C ILE A 22 4.08 -6.76 -7.63
N LEU A 23 4.32 -5.79 -8.53
CA LEU A 23 3.31 -5.33 -9.47
C LEU A 23 3.30 -6.25 -10.71
N VAL A 24 2.11 -6.74 -11.05
CA VAL A 24 1.84 -7.47 -12.30
C VAL A 24 1.47 -6.50 -13.41
N SER A 25 0.72 -5.44 -13.07
CA SER A 25 0.33 -4.39 -13.99
C SER A 25 1.54 -3.56 -14.42
N ASP A 26 1.44 -2.95 -15.61
CA ASP A 26 2.43 -1.98 -16.10
C ASP A 26 2.67 -0.86 -15.08
N PHE A 27 3.92 -0.41 -14.93
CA PHE A 27 4.29 0.60 -13.94
C PHE A 27 3.87 2.01 -14.32
N GLY A 28 3.47 2.25 -15.57
CA GLY A 28 3.18 3.58 -16.08
C GLY A 28 4.47 4.40 -16.22
N GLU A 29 4.35 5.49 -16.96
CA GLU A 29 5.44 6.40 -17.23
C GLU A 29 5.12 7.80 -16.71
N THR A 30 6.17 8.57 -16.41
CA THR A 30 6.05 10.00 -16.05
C THR A 30 5.08 10.24 -14.88
N ALA A 31 3.95 10.92 -15.12
CA ALA A 31 2.96 11.24 -14.11
C ALA A 31 2.13 10.04 -13.65
N ASP A 32 2.06 8.95 -14.42
CA ASP A 32 1.29 7.75 -14.09
C ASP A 32 2.12 6.65 -13.41
N HIS A 33 3.40 6.96 -13.12
CA HIS A 33 4.34 5.99 -12.59
C HIS A 33 3.94 5.52 -11.18
N VAL A 34 3.61 4.24 -11.06
CA VAL A 34 3.25 3.58 -9.81
C VAL A 34 4.52 3.14 -9.10
N GLN A 35 4.65 3.52 -7.83
CA GLN A 35 5.82 3.21 -7.01
C GLN A 35 5.46 2.24 -5.89
N SER A 36 6.21 1.16 -5.72
CA SER A 36 5.97 0.20 -4.63
C SER A 36 7.18 -0.07 -3.74
N THR A 37 6.89 -0.35 -2.47
CA THR A 37 7.86 -0.69 -1.43
C THR A 37 7.24 -1.72 -0.48
N ARG A 38 8.08 -2.49 0.20
CA ARG A 38 7.65 -3.51 1.16
C ARG A 38 8.59 -3.65 2.34
N GLY A 39 8.12 -4.26 3.42
CA GLY A 39 8.99 -4.83 4.44
C GLY A 39 9.73 -6.04 3.88
N ALA A 40 11.05 -6.07 3.99
CA ALA A 40 11.88 -7.20 3.56
C ALA A 40 11.49 -8.52 4.25
N ASP A 41 10.93 -8.41 5.47
CA ASP A 41 10.39 -9.49 6.29
C ASP A 41 8.98 -9.96 5.88
N GLY A 42 8.37 -9.35 4.86
CA GLY A 42 7.03 -9.66 4.40
C GLY A 42 5.90 -9.07 5.26
N SER A 43 6.22 -8.12 6.15
CA SER A 43 5.22 -7.56 7.08
C SER A 43 4.19 -6.64 6.42
N TYR A 44 4.57 -5.89 5.39
CA TYR A 44 3.67 -4.96 4.71
C TYR A 44 4.14 -4.62 3.29
N VAL A 45 3.25 -4.03 2.51
CA VAL A 45 3.49 -3.44 1.19
C VAL A 45 2.76 -2.09 1.12
N PHE A 46 3.42 -1.10 0.51
CA PHE A 46 2.78 0.12 0.02
C PHE A 46 2.89 0.21 -1.49
N VAL A 47 1.82 0.64 -2.15
CA VAL A 47 1.80 0.96 -3.59
C VAL A 47 1.21 2.36 -3.77
N TYR A 48 2.05 3.32 -4.16
CA TYR A 48 1.63 4.67 -4.51
C TYR A 48 1.15 4.74 -5.96
N ILE A 49 -0.05 5.25 -6.16
CA ILE A 49 -0.75 5.33 -7.44
C ILE A 49 -1.12 6.79 -7.69
N PRO A 50 -0.38 7.52 -8.57
CA PRO A 50 -0.59 8.96 -8.74
C PRO A 50 -1.94 9.35 -9.35
N THR A 51 -2.56 8.48 -10.14
CA THR A 51 -3.77 8.81 -10.92
C THR A 51 -4.98 7.93 -10.61
N GLY A 52 -4.90 7.13 -9.54
CA GLY A 52 -5.99 6.26 -9.11
C GLY A 52 -6.36 5.16 -10.11
N ARG A 53 -5.42 4.76 -10.97
CA ARG A 53 -5.60 3.63 -11.87
C ARG A 53 -5.59 2.29 -11.10
N PRO A 54 -6.34 1.26 -11.56
CA PRO A 54 -6.26 -0.08 -10.99
C PRO A 54 -4.84 -0.66 -11.05
N VAL A 55 -4.45 -1.41 -10.02
CA VAL A 55 -3.17 -2.12 -9.96
C VAL A 55 -3.38 -3.60 -9.67
N CYS A 56 -2.58 -4.45 -10.29
CA CYS A 56 -2.58 -5.88 -10.03
C CYS A 56 -1.30 -6.26 -9.27
N VAL A 57 -1.44 -6.93 -8.13
CA VAL A 57 -0.37 -7.17 -7.16
C VAL A 57 -0.24 -8.67 -6.88
N ARG A 58 1.00 -9.19 -6.85
CA ARG A 58 1.34 -10.56 -6.44
C ARG A 58 1.53 -10.62 -4.92
N LEU A 59 0.47 -11.00 -4.19
CA LEU A 59 0.50 -11.04 -2.73
C LEU A 59 1.25 -12.27 -2.20
N ASP A 60 1.16 -13.39 -2.90
CA ASP A 60 1.79 -14.68 -2.61
C ASP A 60 3.34 -14.62 -2.53
N ASN A 61 3.95 -13.68 -3.25
CA ASN A 61 5.40 -13.45 -3.20
C ASN A 61 5.88 -12.74 -1.94
N VAL A 62 4.98 -12.11 -1.18
CA VAL A 62 5.34 -11.27 -0.04
C VAL A 62 4.76 -11.82 1.26
N PHE A 63 3.49 -12.17 1.25
CA PHE A 63 2.72 -12.52 2.43
C PHE A 63 2.56 -14.03 2.54
N LYS A 64 2.75 -14.56 3.74
CA LYS A 64 2.54 -15.99 4.05
C LYS A 64 1.13 -16.28 4.55
N ASN A 65 0.50 -15.27 5.16
CA ASN A 65 -0.80 -15.36 5.81
C ASN A 65 -1.87 -14.67 4.98
N LYS A 66 -2.97 -14.24 5.58
CA LYS A 66 -3.91 -13.36 4.90
C LYS A 66 -3.41 -11.92 4.90
N VAL A 67 -3.99 -11.11 4.03
CA VAL A 67 -3.59 -9.72 3.82
C VAL A 67 -4.72 -8.80 4.21
N MET A 68 -4.48 -7.91 5.16
CA MET A 68 -5.35 -6.79 5.46
C MET A 68 -5.06 -5.67 4.47
N ALA A 69 -6.07 -5.23 3.73
CA ALA A 69 -5.88 -4.18 2.72
C ALA A 69 -6.65 -2.91 3.08
N SER A 70 -6.05 -1.77 2.79
CA SER A 70 -6.64 -0.44 2.98
C SER A 70 -6.24 0.51 1.87
N TRP A 71 -7.13 1.44 1.53
CA TRP A 71 -6.78 2.62 0.74
C TRP A 71 -6.40 3.76 1.67
N TYR A 72 -5.29 4.43 1.41
CA TYR A 72 -4.91 5.64 2.12
C TYR A 72 -4.94 6.83 1.16
N ASP A 73 -5.67 7.88 1.54
CA ASP A 73 -5.70 9.16 0.83
C ASP A 73 -4.54 10.05 1.34
N PRO A 74 -3.42 10.18 0.60
CA PRO A 74 -2.29 10.99 1.02
C PRO A 74 -2.59 12.49 1.03
N ARG A 75 -3.70 12.92 0.44
CA ARG A 75 -4.15 14.32 0.37
C ARG A 75 -4.87 14.72 1.66
N ARG A 76 -5.49 13.75 2.33
CA ARG A 76 -6.32 13.98 3.55
C ARG A 76 -5.81 13.25 4.79
N GLY A 77 -4.90 12.29 4.62
CA GLY A 77 -4.35 11.47 5.67
C GLY A 77 -5.35 10.48 6.27
N LYS A 78 -6.30 9.99 5.47
CA LYS A 78 -7.34 9.05 5.92
C LYS A 78 -7.16 7.69 5.29
N ALA A 79 -7.36 6.65 6.08
CA ALA A 79 -7.41 5.28 5.60
C ALA A 79 -8.86 4.78 5.50
N GLU A 80 -9.10 3.88 4.56
CA GLU A 80 -10.34 3.12 4.39
C GLU A 80 -9.97 1.64 4.27
N SER A 81 -10.35 0.84 5.27
CA SER A 81 -10.16 -0.61 5.21
C SER A 81 -11.10 -1.22 4.19
N ILE A 82 -10.54 -2.06 3.31
CA ILE A 82 -11.30 -2.77 2.26
C ILE A 82 -11.42 -4.27 2.53
N GLY A 83 -10.97 -4.71 3.71
CA GLY A 83 -11.14 -6.07 4.20
C GLY A 83 -9.88 -6.94 4.15
N GLU A 84 -10.10 -8.22 4.37
CA GLU A 84 -9.07 -9.25 4.44
C GLU A 84 -9.11 -10.12 3.16
N PHE A 85 -7.94 -10.42 2.61
CA PHE A 85 -7.79 -11.16 1.36
C PHE A 85 -6.84 -12.36 1.55
N ALA A 86 -7.04 -13.40 0.74
CA ALA A 86 -6.04 -14.45 0.61
C ALA A 86 -4.76 -13.88 -0.04
N SER A 87 -3.60 -14.45 0.30
CA SER A 87 -2.33 -14.13 -0.35
C SER A 87 -2.24 -14.74 -1.74
N GLU A 88 -3.02 -14.19 -2.65
CA GLU A 88 -3.06 -14.55 -4.07
C GLU A 88 -2.91 -13.29 -4.93
N THR A 89 -2.54 -13.46 -6.19
CA THR A 89 -2.48 -12.32 -7.13
C THR A 89 -3.87 -11.71 -7.30
N ARG A 90 -3.97 -10.38 -7.17
CA ARG A 90 -5.26 -9.67 -7.18
C ARG A 90 -5.16 -8.25 -7.73
N THR A 91 -6.24 -7.82 -8.38
CA THR A 91 -6.44 -6.43 -8.78
C THR A 91 -7.15 -5.64 -7.68
N PHE A 92 -6.60 -4.47 -7.37
CA PHE A 92 -7.18 -3.49 -6.47
C PHE A 92 -7.57 -2.24 -7.27
N VAL A 93 -8.79 -1.76 -7.04
CA VAL A 93 -9.35 -0.57 -7.71
C VAL A 93 -9.46 0.56 -6.68
N PRO A 94 -8.75 1.69 -6.88
CA PRO A 94 -8.85 2.84 -5.98
C PRO A 94 -10.27 3.43 -5.92
N PRO A 95 -10.65 4.13 -4.84
CA PRO A 95 -11.99 4.74 -4.71
C PRO A 95 -12.31 5.78 -5.78
N SER A 96 -11.30 6.44 -6.34
CA SER A 96 -11.43 7.42 -7.42
C SER A 96 -10.20 7.39 -8.34
N SER A 97 -10.34 7.93 -9.55
CA SER A 97 -9.29 8.05 -10.55
C SER A 97 -9.27 9.44 -11.20
N GLY A 98 -8.10 9.89 -11.64
CA GLY A 98 -7.89 11.19 -12.28
C GLY A 98 -6.53 11.80 -11.94
N MET A 99 -6.15 12.87 -12.63
CA MET A 99 -4.79 13.46 -12.54
C MET A 99 -4.38 13.95 -11.14
N VAL A 100 -5.34 14.13 -10.22
CA VAL A 100 -5.16 14.63 -8.85
C VAL A 100 -5.79 13.70 -7.80
N GLU A 101 -6.10 12.47 -8.19
CA GLU A 101 -6.74 11.45 -7.37
C GLU A 101 -5.71 10.37 -7.02
N ASP A 102 -4.67 10.77 -6.28
CA ASP A 102 -3.63 9.84 -5.85
C ASP A 102 -4.05 9.04 -4.62
N TRP A 103 -3.56 7.80 -4.56
CA TRP A 103 -3.87 6.83 -3.53
C TRP A 103 -2.63 6.04 -3.15
N VAL A 104 -2.57 5.58 -1.90
CA VAL A 104 -1.66 4.52 -1.50
C VAL A 104 -2.46 3.28 -1.15
N LEU A 105 -2.23 2.18 -1.86
CA LEU A 105 -2.67 0.87 -1.41
C LEU A 105 -1.76 0.43 -0.28
N VAL A 106 -2.34 0.11 0.86
CA VAL A 106 -1.65 -0.41 2.03
C VAL A 106 -2.08 -1.84 2.22
N LEU A 107 -1.10 -2.75 2.26
CA LEU A 107 -1.32 -4.17 2.46
C LEU A 107 -0.47 -4.59 3.65
N ASP A 108 -1.09 -5.15 4.67
CA ASP A 108 -0.45 -5.56 5.90
C ASP A 108 -0.64 -7.08 6.07
N ASP A 109 0.38 -7.78 6.58
CA ASP A 109 0.22 -9.16 7.03
C ASP A 109 -0.78 -9.17 8.19
N SER A 110 -1.84 -9.98 8.09
CA SER A 110 -2.91 -10.04 9.09
C SER A 110 -2.42 -10.36 10.50
N GLU A 111 -1.30 -11.08 10.64
CA GLU A 111 -0.74 -11.45 11.95
C GLU A 111 0.11 -10.35 12.59
N LYS A 112 0.42 -9.26 11.87
CA LYS A 112 1.20 -8.14 12.42
C LYS A 112 0.36 -7.14 13.20
N GLU A 113 -0.96 -7.20 13.07
CA GLU A 113 -1.92 -6.37 13.83
C GLU A 113 -1.57 -4.87 13.79
N PHE A 114 -1.06 -4.38 12.65
CA PHE A 114 -0.77 -2.96 12.50
C PHE A 114 -2.03 -2.12 12.67
N GLY A 115 -1.88 -0.96 13.31
CA GLY A 115 -2.95 0.02 13.46
C GLY A 115 -3.36 0.67 12.13
N GLU A 116 -4.36 1.55 12.20
CA GLU A 116 -4.85 2.27 11.02
C GLU A 116 -3.71 3.02 10.29
N PRO A 117 -3.60 2.88 8.95
CA PRO A 117 -2.56 3.57 8.19
C PRO A 117 -2.51 5.09 8.43
N GLY A 118 -1.33 5.60 8.76
CA GLY A 118 -1.12 7.04 8.94
C GLY A 118 -1.60 7.60 10.28
N VAL A 119 -2.00 6.74 11.22
CA VAL A 119 -2.17 7.10 12.63
C VAL A 119 -0.86 6.82 13.36
N GLU A 120 -0.34 7.82 14.07
CA GLU A 120 0.84 7.64 14.92
C GLU A 120 0.51 6.67 16.05
N ILE A 121 1.28 5.61 16.16
CA ILE A 121 1.32 4.77 17.36
C ILE A 121 2.17 5.55 18.36
N PHE A 122 1.56 6.48 19.10
CA PHE A 122 2.19 7.01 20.30
C PHE A 122 1.88 6.06 21.45
N ASP A 123 2.95 5.69 22.18
CA ASP A 123 2.94 4.98 23.46
C ASP A 123 2.00 5.61 24.51
#